data_AF-A0A090DZS0-F1
#
_entry.id   AF-A0A090DZS0-F1
#
_cell.length_a   1.000
_cell.length_b   1.000
_cell.length_c   1.000
_cell.angle_alpha   90.00
_cell.angle_beta   90.00
_cell.angle_gamma   90.00
#
_symmetry.space_group_name_H-M   'P 1'
#
loop_
_entity.id
_entity.type
_entity.pdbx_description
1 polymer ?
#
loop_
_entity_poly.entity_id
_entity_poly.type
_entity_poly.pdbx_seq_one_letter_code
_entity_poly.pdbx_strand_id
1 'polypeptide(L)' 'MTNAVARLVDTCNAERQKGSDFPTIWRTILKAHPYVRGLPIQGSGEDGPVLKVPLITGQFLVFLGSHFSLL' A
#
# COMPACT_ATOMS: atom_id res chain seq x y z
N MET A 1 16.40 -3.60 -6.14
CA MET A 1 14.94 -3.85 -6.03
C MET A 1 14.32 -3.08 -4.86
N THR A 2 14.92 -3.07 -3.67
CA THR A 2 14.45 -2.35 -2.47
C THR A 2 14.10 -0.87 -2.70
N ASN A 3 14.85 -0.19 -3.58
CA ASN A 3 14.65 1.23 -3.87
C ASN A 3 13.29 1.51 -4.55
N ALA A 4 12.79 0.62 -5.40
CA ALA A 4 11.58 0.86 -6.16
C ALA A 4 10.31 0.60 -5.32
N VAL A 5 10.36 -0.38 -4.42
CA VAL A 5 9.27 -0.65 -3.48
C VAL A 5 9.21 0.44 -2.40
N ALA A 6 10.35 0.93 -1.91
CA ALA A 6 10.40 2.10 -1.03
C ALA A 6 9.77 3.35 -1.69
N ARG A 7 10.12 3.63 -2.96
CA ARG A 7 9.49 4.72 -3.73
C ARG A 7 7.98 4.56 -3.87
N LEU A 8 7.47 3.34 -4.00
CA LEU A 8 6.04 3.07 -4.05
C LEU A 8 5.35 3.46 -2.72
N VAL A 9 5.96 3.09 -1.58
CA VAL A 9 5.48 3.51 -0.25
C VAL A 9 5.45 5.04 -0.15
N ASP A 10 6.55 5.70 -0.50
CA ASP A 10 6.65 7.16 -0.45
C ASP A 10 5.59 7.83 -1.32
N THR A 11 5.34 7.29 -2.52
CA THR A 11 4.31 7.79 -3.44
C THR A 11 2.91 7.65 -2.84
N CYS A 12 2.60 6.50 -2.24
CA CYS A 12 1.31 6.28 -1.59
C CYS A 12 1.12 7.21 -0.38
N ASN A 13 2.17 7.40 0.42
CA ASN A 13 2.14 8.31 1.56
C ASN A 13 2.04 9.78 1.13
N ALA A 14 2.67 10.18 0.03
CA ALA A 14 2.53 11.52 -0.52
C ALA A 14 1.10 11.81 -0.97
N GLU A 15 0.43 10.87 -1.66
CA GLU A 15 -0.99 11.03 -1.98
C GLU A 15 -1.88 11.04 -0.74
N ARG A 16 -1.55 10.23 0.27
CA ARG A 16 -2.29 10.21 1.53
C ARG A 16 -2.21 11.56 2.26
N GLN A 17 -1.03 12.18 2.28
CA GLN A 17 -0.83 13.52 2.86
C GLN A 17 -1.62 14.61 2.13
N LYS A 18 -1.93 14.43 0.84
CA LYS A 18 -2.83 15.31 0.09
C LYS A 18 -4.32 15.09 0.41
N GLY A 19 -4.64 14.12 1.26
CA GLY A 19 -6.00 13.78 1.67
C GLY A 19 -6.64 12.62 0.91
N SER A 20 -5.94 12.01 -0.05
CA SER A 20 -6.45 10.84 -0.77
C SER A 20 -6.67 9.67 0.20
N ASP A 21 -7.83 9.03 0.08
CA ASP A 21 -8.19 7.83 0.81
C ASP A 21 -7.64 6.57 0.11
N PHE A 22 -7.65 5.43 0.81
CA PHE A 22 -7.14 4.17 0.26
C PHE A 22 -7.82 3.77 -1.06
N PRO A 23 -9.16 3.77 -1.20
CA PRO A 23 -9.83 3.50 -2.47
C PRO A 23 -9.33 4.37 -3.64
N THR A 24 -9.08 5.66 -3.39
CA THR A 24 -8.54 6.56 -4.41
C THR A 24 -7.11 6.16 -4.79
N ILE A 25 -6.22 5.99 -3.81
CA ILE A 25 -4.82 5.58 -4.02
C ILE A 25 -4.74 4.22 -4.71
N TRP A 26 -5.63 3.29 -4.34
CA TRP A 26 -5.74 1.99 -4.98
C TRP A 26 -6.02 2.14 -6.47
N ARG A 27 -7.04 2.92 -6.82
CA ARG A 27 -7.47 3.11 -8.21
C ARG A 27 -6.44 3.85 -9.06
N THR A 28 -5.78 4.87 -8.51
CA THR A 28 -4.90 5.76 -9.28
C THR A 28 -3.45 5.29 -9.34
N ILE A 29 -2.96 4.63 -8.30
CA ILE A 29 -1.55 4.22 -8.18
C ILE A 29 -1.44 2.69 -8.17
N LEU A 30 -2.04 2.01 -7.19
CA LEU A 30 -1.67 0.62 -6.88
C LEU A 30 -2.18 -0.38 -7.92
N LYS A 31 -3.42 -0.23 -8.40
CA LYS A 31 -4.06 -1.19 -9.30
C LYS A 31 -3.28 -1.38 -10.61
N ALA A 32 -2.59 -0.34 -11.09
CA ALA A 32 -1.81 -0.37 -12.31
C ALA A 32 -0.30 -0.58 -12.05
N HIS A 33 0.13 -0.65 -10.79
CA HIS A 33 1.54 -0.69 -10.46
C HIS A 33 2.15 -2.08 -10.71
N PRO A 34 3.29 -2.20 -11.42
CA PRO A 34 3.88 -3.49 -11.79
C PRO A 34 4.32 -4.36 -10.60
N TYR A 35 4.55 -3.75 -9.43
CA TYR A 35 4.90 -4.48 -8.22
C TYR A 35 3.70 -5.02 -7.44
N VAL A 36 2.47 -4.62 -7.77
CA VAL A 36 1.27 -5.12 -7.10
C VAL A 36 0.87 -6.45 -7.72
N ARG A 37 0.82 -7.49 -6.87
CA ARG A 37 0.55 -8.87 -7.28
C ARG A 37 -0.94 -9.19 -7.38
N GLY A 38 -1.79 -8.46 -6.65
CA GLY A 38 -3.21 -8.78 -6.57
C GLY A 38 -4.01 -7.78 -5.74
N LEU A 39 -5.27 -8.13 -5.49
CA LEU A 39 -6.23 -7.29 -4.77
C LEU A 39 -5.82 -7.07 -3.30
N PRO A 40 -6.28 -5.97 -2.67
CA PRO A 40 -6.11 -5.78 -1.24
C PRO A 40 -6.84 -6.87 -0.48
N ILE A 41 -6.19 -7.41 0.54
CA ILE A 41 -6.76 -8.38 1.46
C ILE A 41 -6.90 -7.73 2.84
N GLN A 42 -8.00 -8.05 3.52
CA GLN A 42 -8.16 -7.65 4.92
C GLN A 42 -7.25 -8.53 5.78
N GLY A 43 -6.51 -7.90 6.69
CA GLY A 43 -5.73 -8.60 7.69
C GLY A 43 -5.89 -7.95 9.06
N SER A 44 -5.19 -8.50 10.04
CA SER A 44 -5.08 -7.94 11.39
C SER A 44 -3.69 -7.35 11.58
N GLY A 45 -3.64 -6.15 12.14
CA GLY A 45 -2.45 -5.51 12.72
C GLY A 45 -2.65 -5.29 14.22
N GLU A 46 -1.67 -4.69 14.88
CA GLU A 46 -1.71 -4.46 16.34
C GLU A 46 -2.88 -3.55 16.76
N ASP A 47 -3.18 -2.54 15.95
CA ASP A 47 -4.26 -1.57 16.21
C ASP A 47 -5.62 -1.96 15.61
N GLY A 48 -5.75 -3.19 15.10
CA GLY A 48 -7.00 -3.71 14.53
C GLY A 48 -6.93 -4.05 13.04
N PRO A 49 -8.05 -3.99 12.30
CA PRO A 49 -8.10 -4.42 10.91
C PRO A 49 -7.28 -3.49 10.00
N VAL A 50 -6.46 -4.09 9.15
CA VAL A 50 -5.61 -3.38 8.17
C VAL A 50 -5.87 -3.90 6.76
N LEU A 51 -5.55 -3.09 5.76
CA LEU A 51 -5.55 -3.52 4.36
C LEU A 51 -4.13 -3.85 3.92
N LYS A 52 -3.92 -5.05 3.42
CA LYS A 52 -2.61 -5.52 2.92
C LYS A 52 -2.69 -5.70 1.42
N VAL A 53 -1.73 -5.15 0.69
CA VAL A 53 -1.62 -5.32 -0.75
C VAL A 53 -0.41 -6.20 -1.04
N PRO A 54 -0.61 -7.42 -1.60
CA PRO A 54 0.49 -8.32 -1.89
C PRO A 54 1.37 -7.74 -2.99
N LEU A 55 2.69 -7.77 -2.78
CA LEU A 55 3.67 -7.39 -3.78
C LEU A 55 4.30 -8.61 -4.45
N ILE A 56 4.81 -8.44 -5.67
CA ILE A 56 5.51 -9.54 -6.37
C ILE A 56 6.80 -9.97 -5.66
N THR A 57 7.34 -9.12 -4.77
CA THR A 57 8.52 -9.41 -3.95
C THR A 57 8.22 -10.37 -2.79
N GLY A 58 6.95 -10.71 -2.55
CA GLY A 58 6.51 -11.50 -1.40
C GLY A 58 6.21 -10.68 -0.15
N GLN A 59 6.55 -9.38 -0.16
CA GLN A 59 6.19 -8.43 0.88
C GLN A 59 4.76 -7.94 0.73
N PHE A 60 4.26 -7.25 1.76
CA PHE A 60 2.97 -6.57 1.76
C PHE A 60 3.15 -5.07 1.92
N LEU A 61 2.46 -4.31 1.08
CA LEU A 61 2.19 -2.90 1.35
C LEU A 61 0.96 -2.81 2.24
N VAL A 62 1.12 -2.32 3.47
CA VAL A 62 0.06 -2.30 4.49
C VAL A 62 -0.45 -0.88 4.69
N PHE A 63 -1.77 -0.69 4.66
CA PHE A 63 -2.41 0.57 5.01
C PHE A 63 -2.92 0.52 6.45
N LEU A 64 -2.36 1.38 7.30
CA LEU A 64 -2.64 1.52 8.73
C LEU A 64 -3.65 2.63 9.03
N GLY A 65 -4.46 3.03 8.04
CA GLY A 65 -5.46 4.12 8.16
C GLY A 65 -4.89 5.53 7.97
N SER A 66 -3.74 5.82 8.59
CA SER A 66 -3.06 7.12 8.45
C SER A 66 -1.94 7.11 7.40
N HIS A 67 -1.26 5.98 7.23
CA HIS A 67 -0.10 5.85 6.33
C HIS A 67 0.06 4.42 5.81
N PHE A 68 0.99 4.27 4.85
CA PHE A 68 1.41 3.01 4.27
C PHE A 68 2.79 2.60 4.82
N SER A 69 2.96 1.31 5.07
CA SER A 69 4.23 0.69 5.45
C SER A 69 4.49 -0.60 4.65
N LEU A 70 5.72 -1.12 4.75
CA LEU A 70 6.08 -2.43 4.22
C LEU A 70 6.19 -3.45 5.35
N LEU A 71 5.65 -4.63 5.08
CA LEU A 71 5.73 -5.82 5.94
C LEU A 71 6.30 -7.01 5.16
#